data_AF-A0A521FLI6-F1
#
_entry.id   AF-A0A521FLI6-F1
#
_cell.length_a   1.000
_cell.length_b   1.000
_cell.length_c   1.000
_cell.angle_alpha   90.00
_cell.angle_beta   90.00
_cell.angle_gamma   90.00
#
_symmetry.space_group_name_H-M   'P 1'
#
loop_
_entity.id
_entity.type
_entity.pdbx_description
1 polymer ?
#
loop_
_entity_poly.entity_id
_entity_poly.type
_entity_poly.pdbx_seq_one_letter_code
_entity_poly.pdbx_strand_id
1 'polypeptide(L)' 'MNKQRWTKIESLVDGALSYPESLQKTYIRQSCNSNPEIRQEALDLLMAIKESEGWMEQFYPFKKMFLR' A
#
# COMPACT_ATOMS: atom_id res chain seq x y z
N MET A 1 -12.52 15.12 -2.56
CA MET A 1 -11.59 14.43 -3.47
C MET A 1 -12.37 14.02 -4.73
N ASN A 2 -11.82 14.17 -5.94
CA ASN A 2 -12.52 13.85 -7.19
C ASN A 2 -12.55 12.32 -7.41
N LYS A 3 -13.72 11.76 -7.74
CA LYS A 3 -13.92 10.31 -7.98
C LYS A 3 -12.92 9.72 -8.98
N GLN A 4 -12.66 10.41 -10.08
CA GLN A 4 -11.71 9.94 -11.10
C GLN A 4 -10.27 9.90 -10.60
N ARG A 5 -9.91 10.83 -9.71
CA ARG A 5 -8.59 10.86 -9.09
C ARG A 5 -8.43 9.68 -8.13
N TRP A 6 -9.44 9.46 -7.28
CA TRP A 6 -9.45 8.32 -6.36
C TRP A 6 -9.31 6.99 -7.08
N THR A 7 -10.10 6.75 -8.14
CA THR A 7 -10.02 5.52 -8.94
C THR A 7 -8.61 5.27 -9.51
N LYS A 8 -7.90 6.32 -9.94
CA LYS A 8 -6.52 6.18 -10.42
C LYS A 8 -5.55 5.79 -9.33
N ILE A 9 -5.69 6.38 -8.15
CA ILE A 9 -4.84 6.09 -6.97
C ILE A 9 -5.08 4.66 -6.51
N GLU A 10 -6.34 4.26 -6.40
CA GLU A 10 -6.78 2.92 -6.03
C GLU A 10 -6.20 1.86 -6.99
N SER A 11 -6.38 2.04 -8.31
CA SER A 11 -5.79 1.11 -9.29
C SER A 11 -4.25 1.03 -9.24
N LEU A 12 -3.56 2.13 -8.92
CA LEU A 12 -2.10 2.11 -8.76
C LEU A 12 -1.69 1.32 -7.53
N VAL A 13 -2.40 1.48 -6.41
CA VAL A 13 -2.11 0.77 -5.16
C VAL A 13 -2.46 -0.71 -5.29
N ASP A 14 -3.61 -1.06 -5.84
CA ASP A 14 -4.02 -2.45 -6.08
C ASP A 14 -3.03 -3.18 -6.99
N GLY A 15 -2.59 -2.52 -8.07
CA GLY A 15 -1.54 -3.05 -8.94
C GLY A 15 -0.22 -3.24 -8.20
N ALA A 16 0.15 -2.29 -7.33
CA ALA A 16 1.38 -2.38 -6.53
C ALA A 16 1.34 -3.56 -5.56
N LEU A 17 0.21 -3.81 -4.89
CA LEU A 17 0.03 -4.90 -3.93
C LEU A 17 0.15 -6.30 -4.58
N SER A 18 0.05 -6.40 -5.90
CA SER A 18 0.31 -7.64 -6.64
C SER A 18 1.80 -7.96 -6.81
N TYR A 19 2.70 -7.03 -6.47
CA TYR A 19 4.15 -7.23 -6.52
C TYR A 19 4.76 -7.49 -5.13
N PRO A 20 5.93 -8.15 -5.07
CA PRO A 20 6.74 -8.25 -3.86
C PRO A 20 7.00 -6.86 -3.27
N GLU A 21 7.04 -6.79 -1.94
CA GLU A 21 7.11 -5.52 -1.20
C GLU A 21 8.21 -4.57 -1.68
N SER A 22 9.39 -5.13 -1.99
CA SER A 22 10.57 -4.43 -2.49
C SER A 22 10.36 -3.73 -3.85
N LEU A 23 9.38 -4.18 -4.63
CA LEU A 23 9.10 -3.69 -5.99
C LEU A 23 7.89 -2.75 -6.06
N GLN A 24 7.03 -2.71 -5.04
CA GLN A 24 5.76 -1.96 -5.07
C GLN A 24 5.96 -0.46 -5.28
N LYS A 25 6.93 0.16 -4.57
CA LYS A 25 7.26 1.58 -4.75
C LYS A 25 7.81 1.87 -6.15
N THR A 26 8.59 0.94 -6.70
CA THR A 26 9.15 1.05 -8.06
C THR A 26 8.04 0.98 -9.10
N TYR A 27 7.09 0.04 -8.94
CA TYR A 27 5.92 -0.07 -9.80
C TYR A 27 5.10 1.23 -9.83
N ILE A 28 4.78 1.82 -8.66
CA ILE A 28 4.01 3.08 -8.60
C ILE A 28 4.77 4.22 -9.30
N ARG A 29 6.08 4.30 -9.12
CA ARG A 29 6.91 5.32 -9.78
C ARG A 29 6.92 5.18 -11.29
N GLN A 30 7.03 3.95 -11.81
CA GLN A 30 7.06 3.68 -13.24
C GLN A 30 5.68 3.85 -13.90
N SER A 31 4.62 3.43 -13.21
CA SER A 31 3.24 3.45 -13.72
C SER A 31 2.62 4.84 -13.69
N CYS A 32 3.18 5.78 -12.92
CA CYS A 32 2.66 7.14 -12.77
C CYS A 32 3.73 8.22 -12.97
N ASN A 33 4.31 8.29 -14.18
CA ASN A 33 5.32 9.30 -14.53
C ASN A 33 4.74 10.68 -14.84
N SER A 34 3.50 10.75 -15.33
CA SER A 34 2.90 11.98 -15.86
C SER A 34 2.19 12.84 -14.81
N ASN A 35 1.97 12.33 -13.59
CA ASN A 35 1.29 13.07 -12.53
C ASN A 35 1.95 12.84 -11.16
N PRO A 36 2.88 13.71 -10.74
CA PRO A 36 3.64 13.53 -9.50
C PRO A 36 2.77 13.60 -8.24
N GLU A 37 1.64 14.31 -8.27
CA GLU A 37 0.74 14.38 -7.12
C GLU A 37 -0.03 13.06 -6.91
N ILE A 38 -0.59 12.49 -7.98
CA ILE A 38 -1.28 11.18 -7.91
C ILE A 38 -0.29 10.10 -7.48
N ARG A 39 0.95 10.16 -7.97
CA ARG A 39 2.02 9.27 -7.56
C ARG A 39 2.31 9.38 -6.05
N GLN A 40 2.40 10.60 -5.53
CA GLN A 40 2.66 10.81 -4.10
C GLN A 40 1.50 10.28 -3.25
N GLU A 41 0.26 10.60 -3.61
CA GLU A 41 -0.93 10.11 -2.90
C GLU A 41 -1.02 8.57 -2.90
N ALA A 42 -0.67 7.91 -4.01
CA ALA A 42 -0.61 6.45 -4.07
C ALA A 42 0.50 5.85 -3.19
N LEU A 43 1.66 6.52 -3.09
CA LEU A 43 2.73 6.10 -2.19
C LEU A 43 2.33 6.27 -0.72
N ASP A 44 1.67 7.38 -0.38
CA ASP A 44 1.20 7.66 0.98
C ASP A 44 0.14 6.64 1.40
N LEU A 45 -0.81 6.32 0.51
CA LEU A 45 -1.81 5.28 0.75
C LEU A 45 -1.16 3.89 0.93
N LEU A 46 -0.21 3.52 0.07
CA LEU A 46 0.52 2.26 0.20
C LEU A 46 1.27 2.18 1.55
N MET A 47 1.87 3.28 2.01
CA MET A 47 2.52 3.33 3.32
C MET A 47 1.53 3.18 4.47
N ALA A 48 0.37 3.84 4.40
CA ALA A 48 -0.67 3.72 5.42
C ALA A 48 -1.22 2.28 5.54
N ILE A 49 -1.39 1.59 4.41
CA ILE A 49 -1.79 0.17 4.38
C ILE A 49 -0.74 -0.67 5.10
N LYS A 50 0.54 -0.52 4.73
CA LYS A 50 1.64 -1.28 5.34
C LYS A 50 1.84 -0.98 6.80
N GLU A 51 1.70 0.27 7.20
CA GLU A 51 1.75 0.64 8.60
C GLU A 51 0.65 -0.12 9.34
N SER A 52 -0.59 -0.11 8.83
CA SER A 52 -1.71 -0.87 9.39
C SER A 52 -1.48 -2.40 9.43
N GLU A 53 -0.80 -2.99 8.44
CA GLU A 53 -0.40 -4.39 8.44
C GLU A 53 0.74 -4.68 9.45
N GLY A 54 1.71 -3.76 9.57
CA GLY A 54 2.80 -3.83 10.53
C GLY A 54 2.34 -3.71 11.98
N TRP A 55 1.26 -2.98 12.25
CA TRP A 55 0.58 -3.00 13.55
C TRP A 55 0.07 -4.41 13.88
N MET A 56 -0.43 -5.19 12.91
CA MET A 56 -0.82 -6.58 13.16
C MET A 56 0.39 -7.45 13.54
N GLU A 57 1.55 -7.31 12.90
CA GLU A 57 2.73 -8.08 13.29
C GLU A 57 3.28 -7.72 14.68
N GLN A 58 3.21 -6.44 15.07
CA GLN A 58 3.64 -5.99 16.41
C GLN A 58 2.69 -6.41 17.54
N PHE A 59 1.41 -6.68 17.26
CA PHE A 59 0.42 -7.13 18.26
C PHE A 59 0.26 -8.65 18.37
N TYR A 60 1.02 -9.48 17.63
CA TYR A 60 0.98 -10.94 17.77
C TYR A 60 2.21 -11.55 18.47
N PRO A 61 2.28 -11.51 19.81
CA PRO A 61 2.71 -12.66 20.59
C PRO A 61 1.52 -13.56 21.01
N PHE A 62 0.27 -13.18 20.72
CA PHE A 62 -0.91 -13.87 21.27
C PHE A 62 -1.22 -15.26 20.66
N LYS A 63 -0.53 -15.66 19.58
CA LYS A 63 -0.79 -16.95 18.91
C LYS A 63 -0.26 -18.18 19.68
N LYS A 64 0.39 -18.00 20.83
CA LYS A 64 0.91 -19.09 21.68
C LYS A 64 0.06 -19.43 22.92
N MET A 65 -1.10 -18.78 23.14
CA MET A 65 -1.87 -19.02 24.38
C MET A 65 -3.11 -19.91 24.22
N PHE A 66 -3.48 -20.34 23.00
CA PHE A 66 -4.65 -21.22 22.77
C PHE A 66 -4.29 -22.62 22.21
N LEU A 67 -3.02 -23.02 22.29
CA LEU A 67 -2.60 -24.40 22.11
C LEU A 67 -2.04 -24.92 23.43
N ARG A 68 -2.92 -25.10 24.42
CA ARG A 68 -2.70 -26.05 25.51
C ARG A 68 -4.03 -26.51 26.11
#